data_AF-A0AAD5TF23-F1
#
_entry.id   AF-A0AAD5TF23-F1
#
_cell.length_a   1.000
_cell.length_b   1.000
_cell.length_c   1.000
_cell.angle_alpha   90.00
_cell.angle_beta   90.00
_cell.angle_gamma   90.00
#
_symmetry.space_group_name_H-M   'P 1'
#
loop_
_entity.id
_entity.type
_entity.pdbx_description
1 polymer ?
#
loop_
_entity_poly.entity_id
_entity_poly.type
_entity_poly.pdbx_seq_one_letter_code
_entity_poly.pdbx_strand_id
1 'polypeptide(L)'
;MSASRITKSHSATHSSRQSYLTAARQSRSQQDYPTATLTLDSFVNIVTSTVKERMASLNLATAGINQTFLDFLMPPPDDRLIRAAEMLMHIPVSVSDRDMVDALQLQEVGPDFEAIDGWEYYYIRSWAVAADDLGLILAYWEEEGIQAPEAWSWAFNVAVGTAAAAAAAPRVCHIRYVGKCTGPSTPWKRLQADLERVSGLPPEFCTALNKFAPDVYEDVKVYEVHRARLQEHAAEHIRDNRERALISFFGLPTLLNRQPGGFFASYVPSLTDQGLFESLGTKVFAAFRTASSVATTTTTDNTQLQHAANTFVPRDSKRP
;
A
#
# COMPACT_ATOMS: atom_id res chain seq x y z
N MET A 1 26.81 -23.88 -34.07
CA MET A 1 25.92 -23.22 -33.09
C MET A 1 26.69 -22.05 -32.51
N SER A 2 26.38 -20.83 -32.96
CA SER A 2 27.14 -19.62 -32.64
C SER A 2 26.54 -18.98 -31.39
N ALA A 3 27.33 -18.89 -30.32
CA ALA A 3 26.95 -18.20 -29.10
C ALA A 3 27.07 -16.69 -29.32
N SER A 4 25.92 -16.01 -29.43
CA SER A 4 25.86 -14.55 -29.43
C SER A 4 26.31 -14.03 -28.06
N ARG A 5 27.47 -13.37 -28.02
CA ARG A 5 27.92 -12.62 -26.85
C ARG A 5 27.06 -11.37 -26.74
N ILE A 6 26.14 -11.39 -25.77
CA ILE A 6 25.50 -10.16 -25.29
C ILE A 6 26.61 -9.27 -24.74
N THR A 7 26.87 -8.19 -25.46
CA THR A 7 27.88 -7.19 -25.12
C THR A 7 27.47 -6.41 -23.89
N LYS A 8 28.50 -6.04 -23.11
CA LYS A 8 28.49 -5.31 -21.83
C LYS A 8 27.42 -4.21 -21.78
N SER A 9 26.71 -4.13 -20.66
CA SER A 9 25.73 -3.09 -20.39
C SER A 9 26.34 -1.70 -20.58
N HIS A 10 25.74 -0.91 -21.46
CA HIS A 10 26.13 0.47 -21.76
C HIS A 10 25.74 1.46 -20.65
N SER A 11 25.29 1.00 -19.48
CA SER A 11 24.42 1.80 -18.59
C SER A 11 25.13 2.72 -17.58
N ALA A 12 26.42 2.52 -17.29
CA ALA A 12 27.09 3.23 -16.20
C ALA A 12 27.77 4.57 -16.58
N THR A 13 27.80 4.96 -17.86
CA THR A 13 28.59 6.15 -18.31
C THR A 13 27.78 7.24 -19.00
N HIS A 14 26.45 7.13 -19.05
CA HIS A 14 25.64 8.13 -19.72
C HIS A 14 25.46 9.37 -18.84
N SER A 15 26.01 10.52 -19.27
CA SER A 15 25.98 11.80 -18.54
C SER A 15 24.56 12.29 -18.22
N SER A 16 23.57 11.84 -19.00
CA SER A 16 22.17 12.09 -18.69
C SER A 16 21.81 11.51 -17.31
N ARG A 17 22.22 10.28 -16.94
CA ARG A 17 21.86 9.57 -15.70
C ARG A 17 22.21 10.34 -14.40
N GLN A 18 23.37 10.99 -14.32
CA GLN A 18 23.70 11.86 -13.17
C GLN A 18 22.76 13.06 -13.03
N SER A 19 22.25 13.56 -14.15
CA SER A 19 21.26 14.64 -14.15
C SER A 19 19.91 14.18 -13.58
N TYR A 20 19.56 12.88 -13.66
CA TYR A 20 18.34 12.32 -13.06
C TYR A 20 18.46 12.17 -11.56
N LEU A 21 19.58 11.65 -11.03
CA LEU A 21 19.84 11.59 -9.59
C LEU A 21 19.79 12.99 -8.94
N THR A 22 20.22 14.00 -9.70
CA THR A 22 20.18 15.41 -9.28
C THR A 22 18.78 16.03 -9.48
N ALA A 23 18.08 15.70 -10.56
CA ALA A 23 16.71 16.16 -10.83
C ALA A 23 15.68 15.54 -9.86
N ALA A 24 15.87 14.31 -9.40
CA ALA A 24 15.09 13.70 -8.31
C ALA A 24 15.17 14.51 -7.00
N ARG A 25 16.23 15.31 -6.82
CA ARG A 25 16.37 16.26 -5.71
C ARG A 25 15.78 17.65 -6.00
N GLN A 26 15.48 17.99 -7.26
CA GLN A 26 15.24 19.38 -7.70
C GLN A 26 14.01 19.62 -8.60
N SER A 27 13.22 18.62 -8.99
CA SER A 27 12.06 18.82 -9.86
C SER A 27 10.92 19.57 -9.16
N ARG A 28 10.89 20.89 -9.38
CA ARG A 28 9.77 21.78 -9.06
C ARG A 28 8.53 21.34 -9.85
N SER A 29 7.52 20.85 -9.14
CA SER A 29 6.14 20.78 -9.59
C SER A 29 5.62 22.20 -9.88
N GLN A 30 5.53 22.57 -11.15
CA GLN A 30 4.77 23.74 -11.60
C GLN A 30 4.07 23.42 -12.93
N GLN A 31 2.87 22.86 -12.81
CA GLN A 31 1.82 23.11 -13.78
C GLN A 31 0.77 23.97 -13.07
N ASP A 32 0.52 25.17 -13.60
CA ASP A 32 -0.52 26.08 -13.12
C ASP A 32 -1.90 25.50 -13.48
N TYR A 33 -2.46 24.70 -12.57
CA TYR A 33 -3.84 24.23 -12.65
C TYR A 33 -4.81 25.33 -12.18
N PRO A 34 -6.02 25.43 -12.75
CA PRO A 34 -7.01 26.43 -12.34
C PRO A 34 -7.30 26.31 -10.83
N THR A 35 -7.01 27.40 -10.14
CA THR A 35 -6.84 27.52 -8.69
C THR A 35 -8.16 27.84 -8.00
N ALA A 36 -9.10 26.90 -7.99
CA ALA A 36 -9.99 26.87 -6.84
C ALA A 36 -9.10 26.54 -5.62
N THR A 37 -9.14 27.37 -4.57
CA THR A 37 -8.45 27.08 -3.32
C THR A 37 -9.11 25.88 -2.67
N LEU A 38 -8.45 24.74 -2.70
CA LEU A 38 -8.89 23.53 -2.03
C LEU A 38 -8.57 23.67 -0.54
N THR A 39 -9.59 23.80 0.30
CA THR A 39 -9.41 23.88 1.76
C THR A 39 -9.16 22.49 2.34
N LEU A 40 -8.55 22.45 3.53
CA LEU A 40 -8.33 21.18 4.24
C LEU A 40 -9.65 20.42 4.49
N ASP A 41 -10.71 21.11 4.89
CA ASP A 41 -12.02 20.49 5.15
C ASP A 41 -12.62 19.85 3.89
N SER A 42 -12.52 20.54 2.74
CA SER A 42 -12.94 19.99 1.46
C SER A 42 -12.08 18.78 1.08
N PHE A 43 -10.77 18.84 1.30
CA PHE A 43 -9.86 17.74 1.04
C PHE A 43 -10.15 16.51 1.92
N VAL A 44 -10.40 16.69 3.21
CA VAL A 44 -10.77 15.62 4.15
C VAL A 44 -12.00 14.85 3.64
N ASN A 45 -13.00 15.57 3.12
CA ASN A 45 -14.20 14.96 2.55
C ASN A 45 -13.86 14.16 1.28
N ILE A 46 -13.04 14.71 0.38
CA ILE A 46 -12.58 14.04 -0.84
C ILE A 46 -11.85 12.74 -0.49
N VAL A 47 -10.87 12.79 0.42
CA VAL A 47 -10.12 11.60 0.86
C VAL A 47 -11.06 10.55 1.43
N THR A 48 -11.97 10.95 2.32
CA THR A 48 -12.91 10.02 2.96
C THR A 48 -13.83 9.37 1.94
N SER A 49 -14.41 10.13 1.01
CA SER A 49 -15.28 9.58 -0.03
C SER A 49 -14.51 8.65 -0.97
N THR A 50 -13.35 9.08 -1.46
CA THR A 50 -12.57 8.33 -2.45
C THR A 50 -12.01 7.03 -1.86
N VAL A 51 -11.50 7.06 -0.63
CA VAL A 51 -11.03 5.83 0.04
C VAL A 51 -12.18 4.85 0.21
N LYS A 52 -13.35 5.30 0.67
CA LYS A 52 -14.53 4.42 0.85
C LYS A 52 -15.04 3.87 -0.48
N GLU A 53 -15.10 4.70 -1.52
CA GLU A 53 -15.52 4.28 -2.86
C GLU A 53 -14.58 3.21 -3.43
N ARG A 54 -13.26 3.44 -3.38
CA ARG A 54 -12.26 2.49 -3.86
C ARG A 54 -12.29 1.19 -3.07
N MET A 55 -12.41 1.25 -1.74
CA MET A 55 -12.58 0.05 -0.92
C MET A 55 -13.86 -0.71 -1.28
N ALA A 56 -14.99 0.00 -1.44
CA ALA A 56 -16.27 -0.60 -1.80
C ALA A 56 -16.24 -1.25 -3.20
N SER A 57 -15.55 -0.65 -4.18
CA SER A 57 -15.39 -1.25 -5.52
C SER A 57 -14.62 -2.57 -5.53
N LEU A 58 -13.87 -2.83 -4.45
CA LEU A 58 -13.14 -4.08 -4.23
C LEU A 58 -13.87 -5.02 -3.26
N ASN A 59 -15.15 -4.74 -2.98
CA ASN A 59 -15.99 -5.49 -2.05
C ASN A 59 -15.39 -5.56 -0.63
N LEU A 60 -14.74 -4.48 -0.17
CA LEU A 60 -14.17 -4.39 1.18
C LEU A 60 -15.12 -3.67 2.12
N ALA A 61 -15.12 -4.07 3.39
CA ALA A 61 -15.89 -3.42 4.43
C ALA A 61 -15.42 -1.98 4.65
N THR A 62 -16.34 -1.02 4.55
CA THR A 62 -16.10 0.41 4.80
C THR A 62 -16.68 0.89 6.13
N ALA A 63 -17.31 -0.03 6.88
CA ALA A 63 -17.79 0.24 8.23
C ALA A 63 -16.60 0.58 9.14
N GLY A 64 -16.64 1.77 9.75
CA GLY A 64 -15.54 2.30 10.57
C GLY A 64 -14.54 3.19 9.83
N ILE A 65 -14.63 3.30 8.50
CA ILE A 65 -13.82 4.26 7.73
C ILE A 65 -14.52 5.63 7.80
N ASN A 66 -13.97 6.53 8.61
CA ASN A 66 -14.42 7.91 8.80
C ASN A 66 -13.22 8.87 8.81
N GLN A 67 -13.48 10.17 8.95
CA GLN A 67 -12.43 11.20 8.92
C GLN A 67 -11.35 10.93 9.97
N THR A 68 -11.74 10.74 11.24
CA THR A 68 -10.81 10.44 12.35
C THR A 68 -9.97 9.19 12.10
N PHE A 69 -10.55 8.15 11.50
CA PHE A 69 -9.80 6.96 11.12
C PHE A 69 -8.72 7.29 10.07
N LEU A 70 -8.99 8.22 9.15
CA LEU A 70 -8.11 8.59 8.05
C LEU A 70 -7.19 9.78 8.37
N ASP A 71 -7.17 10.29 9.60
CA ASP A 71 -6.38 11.47 9.98
C ASP A 71 -4.90 11.34 9.58
N PHE A 72 -4.34 10.13 9.62
CA PHE A 72 -2.95 9.83 9.23
C PHE A 72 -2.64 10.07 7.74
N LEU A 73 -3.66 10.25 6.89
CA LEU A 73 -3.53 10.61 5.47
C LEU A 73 -3.69 12.11 5.22
N MET A 74 -4.03 12.89 6.26
CA MET A 74 -4.30 14.31 6.11
C MET A 74 -2.98 15.09 6.10
N PRO A 75 -2.74 15.94 5.09
CA PRO A 75 -1.59 16.82 5.06
C PRO A 75 -1.74 17.94 6.09
N PRO A 76 -0.63 18.62 6.41
CA PRO A 76 -0.70 19.90 7.11
C PRO A 76 -1.63 20.89 6.38
N PRO A 77 -2.21 21.89 7.09
CA PRO A 77 -3.05 22.92 6.49
C PRO A 77 -2.21 23.93 5.68
N ASP A 78 -1.59 23.44 4.60
CA ASP A 78 -0.77 24.16 3.65
C ASP A 78 -1.24 23.83 2.23
N ASP A 79 -1.59 24.85 1.46
CA ASP A 79 -2.18 24.68 0.11
C ASP A 79 -1.30 23.85 -0.83
N ARG A 80 0.03 23.96 -0.74
CA ARG A 80 0.96 23.17 -1.56
C ARG A 80 0.88 21.70 -1.16
N LEU A 81 0.87 21.40 0.13
CA LEU A 81 0.82 20.03 0.64
C LEU A 81 -0.54 19.38 0.42
N ILE A 82 -1.64 20.15 0.52
CA ILE A 82 -2.98 19.69 0.17
C ILE A 82 -3.04 19.29 -1.31
N ARG A 83 -2.52 20.13 -2.21
CA ARG A 83 -2.45 19.79 -3.64
C ARG A 83 -1.55 18.60 -3.93
N ALA A 84 -0.42 18.48 -3.25
CA ALA A 84 0.44 17.30 -3.38
C ALA A 84 -0.28 16.02 -2.94
N ALA A 85 -1.04 16.06 -1.84
CA ALA A 85 -1.84 14.94 -1.36
C ALA A 85 -2.99 14.59 -2.34
N GLU A 86 -3.66 15.59 -2.91
CA GLU A 86 -4.65 15.39 -3.96
C GLU A 86 -4.03 14.74 -5.21
N MET A 87 -2.87 15.21 -5.65
CA MET A 87 -2.14 14.60 -6.76
C MET A 87 -1.73 13.16 -6.46
N LEU A 88 -1.36 12.82 -5.22
CA LEU A 88 -1.07 11.43 -4.83
C LEU A 88 -2.30 10.53 -4.99
N MET A 89 -3.51 11.05 -4.78
CA MET A 89 -4.72 10.26 -4.95
C MET A 89 -5.06 10.01 -6.41
N HIS A 90 -4.77 10.95 -7.30
CA HIS A 90 -5.18 10.87 -8.70
C HIS A 90 -4.10 10.31 -9.61
N ILE A 91 -2.85 10.76 -9.45
CA ILE A 91 -1.72 10.42 -10.32
C ILE A 91 -0.46 10.22 -9.46
N PRO A 92 -0.45 9.23 -8.55
CA PRO A 92 0.65 9.06 -7.60
C PRO A 92 1.99 8.91 -8.29
N VAL A 93 2.05 8.19 -9.41
CA VAL A 93 3.29 7.96 -10.17
C VAL A 93 3.99 9.24 -10.64
N SER A 94 3.29 10.38 -10.67
CA SER A 94 3.86 11.68 -11.05
C SER A 94 4.36 12.52 -9.88
N VAL A 95 3.99 12.18 -8.65
CA VAL A 95 4.36 12.91 -7.44
C VAL A 95 5.76 12.50 -7.00
N SER A 96 6.61 13.44 -6.64
CA SER A 96 7.96 13.15 -6.15
C SER A 96 7.94 12.51 -4.76
N ASP A 97 9.02 11.83 -4.40
CA ASP A 97 9.20 11.32 -3.03
C ASP A 97 9.18 12.44 -2.01
N ARG A 98 9.81 13.58 -2.33
CA ARG A 98 9.82 14.77 -1.47
C ARG A 98 8.42 15.28 -1.19
N ASP A 99 7.62 15.49 -2.25
CA ASP A 99 6.26 16.00 -2.07
C ASP A 99 5.36 14.98 -1.35
N MET A 100 5.58 13.68 -1.57
CA MET A 100 4.89 12.64 -0.80
C MET A 100 5.26 12.66 0.67
N VAL A 101 6.55 12.75 0.99
CA VAL A 101 7.07 12.83 2.36
C VAL A 101 6.54 14.07 3.06
N ASP A 102 6.59 15.23 2.41
CA ASP A 102 6.10 16.49 2.98
C ASP A 102 4.57 16.44 3.19
N ALA A 103 3.81 15.93 2.21
CA ALA A 103 2.35 15.89 2.27
C ALA A 103 1.83 14.89 3.29
N LEU A 104 2.41 13.69 3.37
CA LEU A 104 1.96 12.65 4.31
C LEU A 104 2.75 12.64 5.63
N GLN A 105 3.70 13.56 5.79
CA GLN A 105 4.62 13.64 6.93
C GLN A 105 5.32 12.30 7.18
N LEU A 106 5.96 11.74 6.15
CA LEU A 106 6.60 10.43 6.27
C LEU A 106 8.00 10.53 6.86
N GLN A 107 8.50 9.42 7.39
CA GLN A 107 9.88 9.29 7.85
C GLN A 107 10.62 8.27 7.00
N GLU A 108 11.75 8.64 6.38
CA GLU A 108 12.61 7.65 5.72
C GLU A 108 13.23 6.72 6.76
N VAL A 109 13.21 5.41 6.48
CA VAL A 109 13.72 4.37 7.39
C VAL A 109 14.77 3.53 6.68
N GLY A 110 15.91 3.34 7.35
CA GLY A 110 17.05 2.57 6.85
C GLY A 110 17.32 1.31 7.68
N PRO A 111 18.49 0.70 7.49
CA PRO A 111 18.92 -0.50 8.23
C PRO A 111 18.91 -0.35 9.75
N ASP A 112 19.19 0.86 10.24
CA ASP A 112 19.31 1.18 11.67
C ASP A 112 17.96 1.46 12.35
N PHE A 113 16.84 1.30 11.64
CA PHE A 113 15.52 1.50 12.23
C PHE A 113 15.18 0.41 13.24
N GLU A 114 14.81 0.81 14.45
CA GLU A 114 14.39 -0.08 15.53
C GLU A 114 12.86 -0.10 15.67
N ALA A 115 12.26 -1.27 15.45
CA ALA A 115 10.84 -1.50 15.69
C ALA A 115 10.61 -1.94 17.15
N ILE A 116 9.57 -1.38 17.77
CA ILE A 116 9.05 -1.80 19.06
C ILE A 116 8.30 -3.12 18.85
N ASP A 117 8.60 -4.11 19.67
CA ASP A 117 7.95 -5.43 19.61
C ASP A 117 6.43 -5.30 19.77
N GLY A 118 5.69 -6.10 19.01
CA GLY A 118 4.22 -6.09 18.99
C GLY A 118 3.56 -4.88 18.30
N TRP A 119 4.26 -3.79 18.03
CA TRP A 119 3.69 -2.65 17.30
C TRP A 119 3.54 -2.93 15.81
N GLU A 120 2.46 -2.42 15.21
CA GLU A 120 2.21 -2.48 13.78
C GLU A 120 2.73 -1.20 13.09
N TYR A 121 3.53 -1.40 12.05
CA TYR A 121 4.13 -0.37 11.22
C TYR A 121 3.57 -0.44 9.81
N TYR A 122 3.32 0.72 9.22
CA TYR A 122 2.90 0.85 7.83
C TYR A 122 3.97 1.63 7.08
N TYR A 123 4.23 1.22 5.85
CA TYR A 123 5.30 1.82 5.06
C TYR A 123 4.97 1.87 3.58
N ILE A 124 5.68 2.76 2.91
CA ILE A 124 5.67 2.96 1.46
C ILE A 124 7.09 2.73 0.98
N ARG A 125 7.27 1.88 -0.02
CA ARG A 125 8.52 1.80 -0.79
C ARG A 125 8.33 2.62 -2.06
N SER A 126 9.38 3.30 -2.48
CA SER A 126 9.36 4.12 -3.68
C SER A 126 10.61 3.91 -4.53
N TRP A 127 10.40 3.76 -5.83
CA TRP A 127 11.44 3.70 -6.85
C TRP A 127 11.25 4.87 -7.81
N ALA A 128 12.26 5.73 -7.88
CA ALA A 128 12.30 6.86 -8.82
C ALA A 128 12.86 6.38 -10.17
N VAL A 129 11.97 5.93 -11.06
CA VAL A 129 12.33 5.31 -12.34
C VAL A 129 12.24 6.35 -13.46
N ALA A 130 13.28 6.49 -14.28
CA ALA A 130 13.18 7.31 -15.49
C ALA A 130 12.11 6.74 -16.43
N ALA A 131 11.36 7.60 -17.10
CA ALA A 131 10.31 7.18 -18.05
C ALA A 131 10.84 6.22 -19.14
N ASP A 132 12.06 6.46 -19.63
CA ASP A 132 12.70 5.62 -20.64
C ASP A 132 13.02 4.22 -20.08
N ASP A 133 13.59 4.14 -18.88
CA ASP A 133 13.88 2.86 -18.21
C ASP A 133 12.58 2.10 -17.90
N LEU A 134 11.51 2.80 -17.49
CA LEU A 134 10.20 2.20 -17.30
C LEU A 134 9.65 1.65 -18.63
N GLY A 135 9.82 2.36 -19.75
CA GLY A 135 9.45 1.87 -21.08
C GLY A 135 10.16 0.56 -21.45
N LEU A 136 11.46 0.44 -21.13
CA LEU A 136 12.24 -0.79 -21.34
C LEU A 136 11.74 -1.94 -20.45
N ILE A 137 11.42 -1.67 -19.19
CA ILE A 137 10.85 -2.66 -18.25
C ILE A 137 9.51 -3.19 -18.80
N LEU A 138 8.65 -2.31 -19.28
CA LEU A 138 7.34 -2.69 -19.80
C LEU A 138 7.43 -3.48 -21.10
N ALA A 139 8.32 -3.09 -22.01
CA ALA A 139 8.57 -3.86 -23.23
C ALA A 139 9.10 -5.27 -22.91
N TYR A 140 10.01 -5.39 -21.94
CA TYR A 140 10.51 -6.68 -21.47
C TYR A 140 9.40 -7.54 -20.86
N TRP A 141 8.50 -6.97 -20.06
CA TRP A 141 7.36 -7.70 -19.52
C TRP A 141 6.43 -8.22 -20.61
N GLU A 142 6.17 -7.42 -21.65
CA GLU A 142 5.39 -7.85 -22.80
C GLU A 142 6.06 -9.03 -23.54
N GLU A 143 7.37 -8.95 -23.78
CA GLU A 143 8.17 -10.02 -24.41
C GLU A 143 8.14 -11.33 -23.61
N GLU A 144 8.21 -11.25 -22.28
CA GLU A 144 8.15 -12.41 -21.37
C GLU A 144 6.71 -12.90 -21.10
N GLY A 145 5.69 -12.25 -21.69
CA GLY A 145 4.29 -12.58 -21.47
C GLY A 145 3.77 -12.27 -20.06
N ILE A 146 4.46 -11.39 -19.33
CA ILE A 146 4.06 -10.93 -17.99
C ILE A 146 2.92 -9.91 -18.15
N GLN A 147 1.72 -10.32 -17.77
CA GLN A 147 0.54 -9.45 -17.79
C GLN A 147 0.30 -8.84 -16.42
N ALA A 148 0.71 -7.57 -16.27
CA ALA A 148 0.44 -6.76 -15.09
C ALA A 148 -0.56 -5.65 -15.44
N PRO A 149 -1.84 -5.75 -15.07
CA PRO A 149 -2.83 -4.70 -15.32
C PRO A 149 -2.39 -3.31 -14.80
N GLU A 150 -1.63 -3.28 -13.71
CA GLU A 150 -1.09 -2.09 -13.07
C GLU A 150 -0.10 -1.34 -13.99
N ALA A 151 0.65 -2.06 -14.82
CA ALA A 151 1.60 -1.49 -15.77
C ALA A 151 0.95 -0.53 -16.78
N TRP A 152 -0.31 -0.79 -17.17
CA TRP A 152 -1.05 0.10 -18.06
C TRP A 152 -1.30 1.47 -17.45
N SER A 153 -1.59 1.51 -16.14
CA SER A 153 -1.74 2.77 -15.43
C SER A 153 -0.44 3.57 -15.43
N TRP A 154 0.70 2.90 -15.24
CA TRP A 154 2.00 3.57 -15.27
C TRP A 154 2.32 4.10 -16.67
N ALA A 155 2.18 3.27 -17.71
CA ALA A 155 2.41 3.64 -19.10
C ALA A 155 1.53 4.82 -19.55
N PHE A 156 0.24 4.79 -19.20
CA PHE A 156 -0.70 5.86 -19.52
C PHE A 156 -0.26 7.19 -18.90
N ASN A 157 0.12 7.18 -17.62
CA ASN A 157 0.56 8.39 -16.92
C ASN A 157 1.88 8.93 -17.48
N VAL A 158 2.79 8.07 -17.95
CA VAL A 158 3.98 8.50 -18.70
C VAL A 158 3.57 9.17 -20.01
N ALA A 159 2.70 8.54 -20.80
CA ALA A 159 2.31 9.01 -22.13
C ALA A 159 1.49 10.31 -22.12
N VAL A 160 0.52 10.45 -21.21
CA VAL A 160 -0.24 11.70 -21.04
C VAL A 160 0.68 12.82 -20.58
N GLY A 161 1.63 12.48 -19.71
CA GLY A 161 2.66 13.41 -19.28
C GLY A 161 3.47 13.95 -20.46
N THR A 162 4.05 13.08 -21.28
CA THR A 162 4.96 13.45 -22.38
C THR A 162 4.30 14.35 -23.42
N ALA A 163 3.02 14.14 -23.73
CA ALA A 163 2.26 14.98 -24.66
C ALA A 163 2.15 16.45 -24.19
N ALA A 164 2.09 16.69 -22.88
CA ALA A 164 1.91 18.03 -22.32
C ALA A 164 3.23 18.82 -22.12
N ALA A 165 4.39 18.17 -22.14
CA ALA A 165 5.66 18.77 -21.71
C ALA A 165 6.77 18.63 -22.75
N ALA A 166 6.48 18.98 -24.01
CA ALA A 166 7.33 18.78 -25.19
C ALA A 166 8.75 19.43 -25.16
N ALA A 167 9.25 19.94 -24.03
CA ALA A 167 10.56 20.58 -23.98
C ALA A 167 11.33 20.52 -22.64
N ALA A 168 10.83 19.88 -21.57
CA ALA A 168 11.41 20.05 -20.23
C ALA A 168 11.79 18.72 -19.56
N ALA A 169 13.09 18.58 -19.28
CA ALA A 169 13.77 17.61 -18.42
C ALA A 169 13.41 16.12 -18.60
N PRO A 170 14.32 15.20 -18.23
CA PRO A 170 13.94 13.81 -18.20
C PRO A 170 12.85 13.56 -17.14
N ARG A 171 11.78 12.86 -17.54
CA ARG A 171 10.66 12.57 -16.63
C ARG A 171 11.01 11.39 -15.74
N VAL A 172 10.78 11.57 -14.44
CA VAL A 172 10.91 10.52 -13.41
C VAL A 172 9.50 10.12 -12.98
N CYS A 173 9.28 8.82 -12.89
CA CYS A 173 8.06 8.19 -12.41
C CYS A 173 8.34 7.53 -11.05
N HIS A 174 7.42 7.67 -10.11
CA HIS A 174 7.56 7.10 -8.78
C HIS A 174 6.67 5.87 -8.64
N ILE A 175 7.25 4.69 -8.90
CA ILE A 175 6.56 3.41 -8.71
C ILE A 175 6.59 3.08 -7.22
N ARG A 176 5.46 2.68 -6.64
CA ARG A 176 5.32 2.53 -5.19
C ARG A 176 4.71 1.20 -4.79
N TYR A 177 5.08 0.76 -3.60
CA TYR A 177 4.49 -0.37 -2.91
C TYR A 177 4.08 0.06 -1.50
N VAL A 178 2.90 -0.32 -1.06
CA VAL A 178 2.41 -0.10 0.31
C VAL A 178 2.44 -1.43 1.05
N GLY A 179 2.94 -1.44 2.28
CA GLY A 179 2.90 -2.63 3.10
C GLY A 179 2.83 -2.33 4.59
N LYS A 180 2.79 -3.42 5.36
CA LYS A 180 2.86 -3.38 6.82
C LYS A 180 3.78 -4.46 7.39
N CYS A 181 4.15 -4.30 8.65
CA CYS A 181 4.83 -5.31 9.44
C CYS A 181 4.60 -5.11 10.93
N THR A 182 4.71 -6.20 11.69
CA THR A 182 4.72 -6.16 13.15
C THR A 182 6.15 -6.24 13.67
N GLY A 183 6.48 -5.46 14.69
CA GLY A 183 7.74 -5.59 15.42
C GLY A 183 7.97 -7.03 15.92
N PRO A 184 9.23 -7.51 15.98
CA PRO A 184 10.49 -6.78 15.77
C PRO A 184 10.93 -6.72 14.29
N SER A 185 10.07 -7.14 13.36
CA SER A 185 10.29 -6.92 11.93
C SER A 185 10.19 -5.42 11.63
N THR A 186 11.01 -4.94 10.69
CA THR A 186 11.06 -3.53 10.31
C THR A 186 10.66 -3.37 8.85
N PRO A 187 10.19 -2.18 8.42
CA PRO A 187 9.95 -1.90 7.01
C PRO A 187 11.14 -2.24 6.10
N TRP A 188 12.36 -1.92 6.57
CA TRP A 188 13.61 -2.23 5.86
C TRP A 188 13.89 -3.74 5.76
N LYS A 189 13.73 -4.49 6.85
CA LYS A 189 13.88 -5.96 6.82
C LYS A 189 12.88 -6.61 5.87
N ARG A 190 11.66 -6.07 5.77
CA ARG A 190 10.66 -6.56 4.80
C ARG A 190 11.06 -6.27 3.36
N LEU A 191 11.66 -5.11 3.07
CA LEU A 191 12.24 -4.84 1.75
C LEU A 191 13.26 -5.92 1.40
N GLN A 192 14.23 -6.18 2.28
CA GLN A 192 15.27 -7.19 2.03
C GLN A 192 14.67 -8.58 1.77
N ALA A 193 13.73 -9.01 2.61
CA ALA A 193 13.06 -10.29 2.42
C ALA A 193 12.27 -10.37 1.10
N ASP A 194 11.66 -9.27 0.65
CA ASP A 194 10.92 -9.25 -0.62
C ASP A 194 11.84 -9.22 -1.84
N LEU A 195 13.06 -8.66 -1.73
CA LEU A 195 14.07 -8.72 -2.80
C LEU A 195 14.60 -10.14 -3.04
N GLU A 196 14.49 -11.02 -2.04
CA GLU A 196 14.86 -12.45 -2.13
C GLU A 196 13.72 -13.33 -2.66
N ARG A 197 12.51 -12.79 -2.83
CA ARG A 197 11.36 -13.57 -3.30
C ARG A 197 11.52 -13.93 -4.78
N VAL A 198 11.08 -15.13 -5.11
CA VAL A 198 11.19 -15.68 -6.47
C VAL A 198 9.95 -15.47 -7.34
N SER A 199 8.83 -15.03 -6.78
CA SER A 199 7.55 -14.94 -7.50
C SER A 199 6.63 -13.82 -7.02
N GLY A 200 5.83 -13.31 -7.96
CA GLY A 200 4.89 -12.22 -7.77
C GLY A 200 5.34 -10.93 -8.45
N LEU A 201 4.44 -9.95 -8.48
CA LEU A 201 4.68 -8.69 -9.19
C LEU A 201 5.88 -7.89 -8.63
N PRO A 202 6.07 -7.74 -7.30
CA PRO A 202 7.25 -7.03 -6.79
C PRO A 202 8.60 -7.66 -7.22
N PRO A 203 8.86 -8.97 -7.07
CA PRO A 203 10.12 -9.53 -7.55
C PRO A 203 10.27 -9.54 -9.08
N GLU A 204 9.19 -9.68 -9.85
CA GLU A 204 9.23 -9.51 -11.32
C GLU A 204 9.65 -8.07 -11.70
N PHE A 205 9.13 -7.07 -10.99
CA PHE A 205 9.49 -5.67 -11.19
C PHE A 205 10.93 -5.41 -10.79
N CYS A 206 11.34 -5.87 -9.61
CA CYS A 206 12.72 -5.76 -9.12
C CYS A 206 13.73 -6.45 -10.05
N THR A 207 13.38 -7.61 -10.63
CA THR A 207 14.22 -8.31 -11.61
C THR A 207 14.42 -7.49 -12.88
N ALA A 208 13.34 -6.94 -13.42
CA ALA A 208 13.41 -6.07 -14.59
C ALA A 208 14.16 -4.76 -14.29
N LEU A 209 13.91 -4.17 -13.12
CA LEU A 209 14.58 -2.96 -12.65
C LEU A 209 16.09 -3.17 -12.51
N ASN A 210 16.53 -4.26 -11.88
CA ASN A 210 17.95 -4.60 -11.77
C ASN A 210 18.61 -4.80 -13.16
N LYS A 211 17.85 -5.30 -14.14
CA LYS A 211 18.34 -5.51 -15.51
C LYS A 211 18.52 -4.18 -16.28
N PHE A 212 17.58 -3.26 -16.18
CA PHE A 212 17.55 -2.05 -17.03
C PHE A 212 18.00 -0.76 -16.30
N ALA A 213 17.74 -0.66 -15.01
CA ALA A 213 18.10 0.48 -14.14
C ALA A 213 18.64 -0.01 -12.77
N PRO A 214 19.81 -0.68 -12.74
CA PRO A 214 20.39 -1.23 -11.51
C PRO A 214 20.65 -0.17 -10.43
N ASP A 215 20.95 1.06 -10.85
CA ASP A 215 21.09 2.21 -9.96
C ASP A 215 19.78 2.55 -9.22
N VAL A 216 18.63 2.46 -9.90
CA VAL A 216 17.32 2.66 -9.27
C VAL A 216 16.91 1.46 -8.41
N TYR A 217 17.34 0.25 -8.78
CA TYR A 217 17.14 -0.95 -7.96
C TYR A 217 17.86 -0.83 -6.60
N GLU A 218 19.09 -0.31 -6.60
CA GLU A 218 19.89 -0.10 -5.39
C GLU A 218 19.43 1.12 -4.55
N ASP A 219 18.85 2.15 -5.18
CA ASP A 219 18.41 3.40 -4.51
C ASP A 219 16.94 3.39 -4.07
N VAL A 220 16.34 2.22 -3.86
CA VAL A 220 14.99 2.10 -3.31
C VAL A 220 14.88 2.83 -1.96
N LYS A 221 13.82 3.62 -1.78
CA LYS A 221 13.53 4.31 -0.53
C LYS A 221 12.39 3.63 0.22
N VAL A 222 12.50 3.58 1.54
CA VAL A 222 11.45 3.07 2.42
C VAL A 222 11.04 4.19 3.37
N TYR A 223 9.75 4.51 3.36
CA TYR A 223 9.16 5.56 4.17
C TYR A 223 8.12 4.97 5.11
N GLU A 224 8.28 5.24 6.39
CA GLU A 224 7.32 4.87 7.41
C GLU A 224 6.20 5.91 7.52
N VAL A 225 4.96 5.43 7.60
CA VAL A 225 3.77 6.22 7.91
C VAL A 225 3.58 6.24 9.44
N HIS A 226 4.45 6.95 10.15
CA HIS A 226 4.50 6.89 11.62
C HIS A 226 3.18 7.28 12.31
N ARG A 227 2.37 8.14 11.69
CA ARG A 227 1.02 8.53 12.16
C ARG A 227 -0.02 7.41 12.04
N ALA A 228 0.29 6.34 11.30
CA ALA A 228 -0.56 5.17 11.14
C ALA A 228 -0.23 4.02 12.10
N ARG A 229 0.81 4.15 12.94
CA ARG A 229 1.22 3.12 13.90
C ARG A 229 0.07 2.64 14.76
N LEU A 230 0.05 1.35 15.06
CA LEU A 230 -0.89 0.76 16.00
C LEU A 230 -0.12 -0.03 17.07
N GLN A 231 -0.62 0.03 18.30
CA GLN A 231 -0.08 -0.74 19.41
C GLN A 231 -0.48 -2.22 19.31
N GLU A 232 0.21 -3.08 20.05
CA GLU A 232 0.03 -4.54 20.07
C GLU A 232 -1.41 -5.01 20.31
N HIS A 233 -2.22 -4.23 21.03
CA HIS A 233 -3.60 -4.60 21.35
C HIS A 233 -4.64 -4.04 20.37
N ALA A 234 -4.22 -3.39 19.29
CA ALA A 234 -5.15 -2.94 18.26
C ALA A 234 -5.85 -4.14 17.61
N ALA A 235 -7.17 -4.07 17.49
CA ALA A 235 -7.96 -5.13 16.89
C ALA A 235 -7.51 -5.42 15.44
N GLU A 236 -7.51 -6.70 15.05
CA GLU A 236 -7.00 -7.16 13.74
C GLU A 236 -7.65 -6.44 12.55
N HIS A 237 -8.97 -6.24 12.59
CA HIS A 237 -9.70 -5.54 11.54
C HIS A 237 -9.25 -4.07 11.39
N ILE A 238 -8.84 -3.40 12.48
CA ILE A 238 -8.29 -2.04 12.42
C ILE A 238 -6.93 -2.06 11.73
N ARG A 239 -6.09 -3.08 11.99
CA ARG A 239 -4.77 -3.20 11.35
C ARG A 239 -4.88 -3.41 9.85
N ASP A 240 -5.83 -4.24 9.43
CA ASP A 240 -6.10 -4.50 8.02
C ASP A 240 -6.72 -3.29 7.33
N ASN A 241 -7.69 -2.63 7.96
CA ASN A 241 -8.34 -1.45 7.40
C ASN A 241 -7.37 -0.27 7.24
N ARG A 242 -6.34 -0.17 8.09
CA ARG A 242 -5.32 0.87 7.98
C ARG A 242 -4.48 0.71 6.71
N GLU A 243 -4.04 -0.52 6.42
CA GLU A 243 -3.32 -0.84 5.18
C GLU A 243 -4.22 -0.63 3.95
N ARG A 244 -5.46 -1.12 4.00
CA ARG A 244 -6.45 -0.97 2.92
C ARG A 244 -6.76 0.48 2.61
N ALA A 245 -6.90 1.32 3.64
CA ALA A 245 -7.12 2.74 3.48
C ALA A 245 -5.91 3.41 2.80
N LEU A 246 -4.69 3.06 3.19
CA LEU A 246 -3.47 3.57 2.56
C LEU A 246 -3.36 3.12 1.10
N ILE A 247 -3.58 1.84 0.80
CA ILE A 247 -3.61 1.33 -0.60
C ILE A 247 -4.70 2.02 -1.41
N SER A 248 -5.89 2.22 -0.84
CA SER A 248 -7.01 2.89 -1.51
C SER A 248 -6.76 4.38 -1.74
N PHE A 249 -6.02 5.04 -0.85
CA PHE A 249 -5.61 6.44 -1.00
C PHE A 249 -4.78 6.64 -2.27
N PHE A 250 -3.74 5.82 -2.48
CA PHE A 250 -2.96 5.84 -3.72
C PHE A 250 -3.75 5.28 -4.92
N GLY A 251 -4.64 4.31 -4.67
CA GLY A 251 -5.37 3.59 -5.69
C GLY A 251 -4.58 2.36 -6.16
N LEU A 252 -5.12 1.18 -5.88
CA LEU A 252 -4.48 -0.11 -6.12
C LEU A 252 -3.86 -0.26 -7.53
N PRO A 253 -4.52 0.11 -8.65
CA PRO A 253 -3.96 -0.06 -10.00
C PRO A 253 -2.69 0.74 -10.28
N THR A 254 -2.29 1.67 -9.39
CA THR A 254 -1.09 2.49 -9.54
C THR A 254 0.09 1.96 -8.73
N LEU A 255 -0.14 0.97 -7.86
CA LEU A 255 0.86 0.41 -6.95
C LEU A 255 1.40 -0.92 -7.48
N LEU A 256 2.53 -1.38 -6.94
CA LEU A 256 3.04 -2.75 -7.08
C LEU A 256 2.26 -3.78 -6.24
N ASN A 257 1.28 -3.32 -5.46
CA ASN A 257 0.38 -4.19 -4.71
C ASN A 257 -0.57 -4.91 -5.68
N ARG A 258 -0.66 -6.24 -5.58
CA ARG A 258 -1.72 -7.02 -6.27
C ARG A 258 -2.99 -7.20 -5.43
N GLN A 259 -2.86 -7.04 -4.11
CA GLN A 259 -3.94 -7.22 -3.17
C GLN A 259 -4.25 -5.88 -2.51
N PRO A 260 -5.53 -5.62 -2.17
CA PRO A 260 -5.93 -4.38 -1.52
C PRO A 260 -5.44 -4.23 -0.08
N GLY A 261 -4.71 -5.22 0.45
CA GLY A 261 -4.21 -5.25 1.81
C GLY A 261 -5.09 -6.01 2.80
N GLY A 262 -4.56 -6.18 3.99
CA GLY A 262 -5.12 -6.97 5.06
C GLY A 262 -4.87 -8.47 4.93
N PHE A 263 -4.80 -9.15 6.06
CA PHE A 263 -4.63 -10.60 6.14
C PHE A 263 -5.98 -11.32 6.20
N PHE A 264 -6.95 -10.74 6.89
CA PHE A 264 -8.25 -11.34 7.14
C PHE A 264 -9.24 -10.98 6.04
N ALA A 265 -9.94 -11.98 5.52
CA ALA A 265 -10.95 -11.77 4.49
C ALA A 265 -12.05 -10.84 4.99
N SER A 266 -12.13 -9.63 4.42
CA SER A 266 -13.23 -8.68 4.64
C SER A 266 -14.06 -8.56 3.36
N TYR A 267 -14.47 -9.69 2.81
CA TYR A 267 -15.31 -9.68 1.62
C TYR A 267 -16.74 -9.33 2.01
N VAL A 268 -17.27 -8.26 1.42
CA VAL A 268 -18.68 -7.89 1.48
C VAL A 268 -19.29 -8.26 0.13
N PRO A 269 -20.09 -9.34 0.04
CA PRO A 269 -20.68 -9.77 -1.22
C PRO A 269 -21.49 -8.66 -1.88
N SER A 270 -21.38 -8.52 -3.19
CA SER A 270 -22.27 -7.65 -3.95
C SER A 270 -23.69 -8.24 -3.98
N LEU A 271 -24.70 -7.41 -4.28
CA LEU A 271 -26.07 -7.90 -4.49
C LEU A 271 -26.14 -8.94 -5.61
N THR A 272 -25.29 -8.81 -6.64
CA THR A 272 -25.16 -9.78 -7.73
C THR A 272 -24.63 -11.11 -7.22
N ASP A 273 -23.58 -11.10 -6.38
CA ASP A 273 -23.06 -12.32 -5.77
C ASP A 273 -24.10 -12.98 -4.89
N GLN A 274 -24.82 -12.20 -4.09
CA GLN A 274 -25.89 -12.71 -3.26
C GLN A 274 -26.94 -13.43 -4.11
N GLY A 275 -27.41 -12.79 -5.20
CA GLY A 275 -28.36 -13.41 -6.12
C GLY A 275 -27.82 -14.68 -6.79
N LEU A 276 -26.55 -14.69 -7.17
CA LEU A 276 -25.88 -15.88 -7.72
C LEU A 276 -25.84 -17.01 -6.67
N PHE A 277 -25.38 -16.72 -5.45
CA PHE A 277 -25.31 -17.70 -4.37
C PHE A 277 -26.68 -18.29 -4.00
N GLU A 278 -27.71 -17.44 -3.97
CA GLU A 278 -29.09 -17.86 -3.77
C GLU A 278 -29.56 -18.76 -4.93
N SER A 279 -29.23 -18.43 -6.18
CA SER A 279 -29.61 -19.20 -7.38
C SER A 279 -28.94 -20.58 -7.45
N LEU A 280 -27.75 -20.75 -6.87
CA LEU A 280 -27.07 -22.05 -6.81
C LEU A 280 -27.83 -23.07 -5.93
N GLY A 281 -28.85 -22.63 -5.17
CA GLY A 281 -29.66 -23.52 -4.33
C GLY A 281 -28.84 -24.27 -3.27
N THR A 282 -27.64 -23.77 -2.96
CA THR A 282 -26.74 -24.45 -2.04
C THR A 282 -27.30 -24.37 -0.63
N LYS A 283 -27.37 -25.50 0.07
CA LYS A 283 -27.74 -25.53 1.49
C LYS A 283 -26.66 -24.94 2.40
N VAL A 284 -25.55 -24.44 1.84
CA VAL A 284 -24.39 -23.93 2.58
C VAL A 284 -24.83 -22.80 3.51
N PHE A 285 -25.58 -21.81 3.03
CA PHE A 285 -26.06 -20.72 3.89
C PHE A 285 -27.12 -21.16 4.89
N ALA A 286 -27.99 -22.12 4.55
CA ALA A 286 -28.94 -22.68 5.51
C ALA A 286 -28.22 -23.45 6.63
N ALA A 287 -27.20 -24.24 6.30
CA ALA A 287 -26.36 -24.93 7.26
C ALA A 287 -25.53 -23.95 8.10
N PHE A 288 -24.98 -22.89 7.48
CA PHE A 288 -24.21 -21.86 8.17
C PHE A 288 -25.07 -21.03 9.13
N ARG A 289 -26.28 -20.60 8.72
CA ARG A 289 -27.24 -19.92 9.61
C ARG A 289 -27.64 -20.82 10.79
N THR A 290 -27.89 -22.10 10.53
CA THR A 290 -28.19 -23.08 11.59
C THR A 290 -27.02 -23.18 12.56
N ALA A 291 -25.79 -23.38 12.09
CA ALA A 291 -24.60 -23.46 12.94
C ALA A 291 -24.31 -22.15 13.72
N SER A 292 -24.51 -20.99 13.10
CA SER A 292 -24.29 -19.68 13.73
C SER A 292 -25.33 -19.37 14.81
N SER A 293 -26.59 -19.78 14.59
CA SER A 293 -27.65 -19.65 15.58
C SER A 293 -27.37 -20.51 16.82
N VAL A 294 -26.82 -21.72 16.64
CA VAL A 294 -26.42 -22.61 17.75
C VAL A 294 -25.28 -22.01 18.58
N ALA A 295 -24.28 -21.39 17.94
CA ALA A 295 -23.17 -20.74 18.64
C ALA A 295 -23.59 -19.52 19.48
N THR A 296 -24.64 -18.82 19.06
CA THR A 296 -25.17 -17.66 19.79
C THR A 296 -25.92 -18.09 21.06
N THR A 297 -26.58 -19.25 21.03
CA THR A 297 -27.33 -19.78 22.19
C THR A 297 -26.41 -20.31 23.30
N THR A 298 -25.19 -20.78 22.97
CA THR A 298 -24.27 -21.34 23.97
C THR A 298 -23.61 -20.27 24.85
N THR A 299 -23.61 -18.99 24.43
CA THR A 299 -23.02 -17.90 25.23
C THR A 299 -23.96 -17.41 26.34
N THR A 300 -25.27 -17.65 26.23
CA THR A 300 -26.25 -17.21 27.21
C THR A 300 -26.40 -18.17 28.41
N ASP A 301 -25.91 -19.41 28.30
CA ASP A 301 -26.03 -20.43 29.37
C ASP A 301 -24.81 -20.51 30.32
N ASN A 302 -23.74 -19.75 30.10
CA ASN A 302 -22.59 -19.74 31.01
C ASN A 302 -22.78 -18.89 32.28
N THR A 303 -23.97 -18.31 32.50
CA THR A 303 -24.31 -17.63 33.75
C THR A 303 -24.63 -18.59 34.90
N GLN A 304 -24.69 -19.91 34.68
CA GLN A 304 -24.93 -20.89 35.74
C GLN A 304 -23.67 -21.57 36.32
N LEU A 305 -22.46 -21.28 35.81
CA LEU A 305 -21.21 -21.82 36.35
C LEU A 305 -20.45 -20.87 37.31
N GLN A 306 -21.03 -19.73 37.68
CA GLN A 306 -20.48 -18.84 38.73
C GLN A 306 -20.99 -19.11 40.15
N HIS A 307 -21.90 -20.08 40.36
CA HIS A 307 -22.39 -20.43 41.69
C HIS A 307 -21.76 -21.68 42.33
N ALA A 308 -20.81 -22.35 41.67
CA ALA A 308 -20.16 -23.56 42.19
C ALA A 308 -18.66 -23.39 42.57
N ALA A 309 -18.17 -22.15 42.71
CA ALA A 309 -16.76 -21.86 43.05
C ALA A 309 -16.55 -21.14 44.40
N ASN A 310 -17.57 -21.09 45.27
CA ASN A 310 -17.48 -20.44 46.59
C ASN A 310 -17.56 -21.42 47.77
N THR A 311 -16.88 -22.56 47.67
CA THR A 311 -16.64 -23.45 48.82
C THR A 311 -15.30 -24.18 48.66
N PHE A 312 -14.21 -23.44 48.77
CA PHE A 312 -12.92 -24.04 49.11
C PHE A 312 -12.27 -23.23 50.23
N VAL A 313 -12.41 -23.76 51.46
CA VAL A 313 -11.73 -23.28 52.66
C VAL A 313 -10.32 -23.89 52.65
N PRO A 314 -9.24 -23.10 52.69
CA PRO A 314 -7.90 -23.65 52.86
C PRO A 314 -7.77 -24.17 54.30
N ARG A 315 -7.53 -25.48 54.44
CA ARG A 315 -7.11 -26.07 55.71
C ARG A 315 -5.63 -25.73 55.94
N ASP A 316 -5.37 -25.06 57.05
CA ASP A 316 -4.05 -24.98 57.67
C ASP A 316 -3.45 -26.39 57.82
N SER A 317 -2.22 -26.57 57.34
CA SER A 317 -1.32 -27.60 57.87
C SER A 317 0.08 -27.04 58.02
N LYS A 318 0.46 -26.95 59.29
CA LYS A 318 1.79 -26.66 59.81
C LYS A 318 2.80 -27.73 59.37
N ARG A 319 4.06 -27.27 59.27
CA ARG A 319 5.34 -28.00 59.38
C ARG A 319 5.31 -29.17 60.39
N PRO A 320 6.18 -30.18 60.23
CA PRO A 320 7.61 -30.05 60.58
C PRO A 320 8.54 -29.81 59.40
#